data_AF-A0A8J8K0K1-F1
#
_entry.id   AF-A0A8J8K0K1-F1
#
_cell.length_a   1.000
_cell.length_b   1.000
_cell.length_c   1.000
_cell.angle_alpha   90.00
_cell.angle_beta   90.00
_cell.angle_gamma   90.00
#
_symmetry.space_group_name_H-M   'P 1'
#
loop_
_entity.id
_entity.type
_entity.pdbx_description
1 polymer ?
#
loop_
_entity_poly.entity_id
_entity_poly.type
_entity_poly.pdbx_seq_one_letter_code
_entity_poly.pdbx_strand_id
1 'polypeptide(L)'
;MSLDLTGIQNDNEFYSHHYLSAIFEGDLKDTFKQWQQQEEDYREALKISQEKPDTSSPERAPWIRLRSLSQVFFKLQNQKEKNTAQFNAQLLQTLNYQPQRALKSLEQAGDIPVIAEVTQGLQPIVWVLQAINKDNEQDDPLTLNLQSQQWPTDAIAEPQLLDLSFEDLISKHIFALDKPPRWIILISDQQLLLIDRIKWHEKRLLRFNLDEIFGSKVVLGHCDIKIVGRSRKLRVNYRTTEQIRHTAMAVLEGIPFDDLDNGIDAQKGYRSLMTGAEPLVQCFKSAQEEIDYLIQSLQSLSNEDLEKA
;
A
#
# COMPACT_ATOMS: atom_id res chain seq x y z
N MET A 1 14.89 10.51 -7.62
CA MET A 1 13.51 10.70 -7.15
C MET A 1 13.51 10.08 -5.78
N SER A 2 13.10 10.79 -4.72
CA SER A 2 13.04 10.20 -3.38
C SER A 2 12.15 8.96 -3.41
N LEU A 3 12.57 7.90 -2.73
CA LEU A 3 11.79 6.68 -2.57
C LEU A 3 10.37 6.99 -2.04
N ASP A 4 9.35 6.43 -2.67
CA ASP A 4 7.98 6.51 -2.21
C ASP A 4 7.79 5.58 -1.00
N LEU A 5 7.45 6.17 0.15
CA LEU A 5 7.19 5.48 1.40
C LEU A 5 5.70 5.53 1.79
N THR A 6 4.80 5.73 0.82
CA THR A 6 3.35 5.72 1.04
C THR A 6 2.91 4.47 1.81
N GLY A 7 2.13 4.68 2.87
CA GLY A 7 1.71 3.62 3.77
C GLY A 7 2.79 3.08 4.71
N ILE A 8 3.99 3.66 4.77
CA ILE A 8 5.05 3.25 5.71
C ILE A 8 5.31 4.37 6.72
N GLN A 9 5.08 4.08 8.01
CA GLN A 9 5.34 5.02 9.11
C GLN A 9 6.55 4.56 9.91
N ASN A 10 7.43 5.51 10.22
CA ASN A 10 8.66 5.31 10.96
C ASN A 10 8.51 5.82 12.40
N ASP A 11 7.91 5.00 13.25
CA ASP A 11 7.54 5.38 14.62
C ASP A 11 8.76 5.49 15.51
N ASN A 12 8.79 6.58 16.30
CA ASN A 12 9.83 6.90 17.27
C ASN A 12 11.26 6.80 16.69
N GLU A 13 11.43 7.17 15.42
CA GLU A 13 12.72 7.11 14.72
C GLU A 13 13.35 5.71 14.72
N PHE A 14 12.58 4.69 14.32
CA PHE A 14 13.12 3.35 14.07
C PHE A 14 14.34 3.42 13.14
N TYR A 15 14.25 4.20 12.08
CA TYR A 15 15.39 4.75 11.35
C TYR A 15 15.49 6.25 11.55
N SER A 16 16.70 6.81 11.45
CA SER A 16 16.87 8.26 11.46
C SER A 16 16.31 8.89 10.18
N HIS A 17 15.84 10.13 10.28
CA HIS A 17 15.31 10.85 9.12
C HIS A 17 16.35 10.98 7.99
N HIS A 18 17.61 11.28 8.35
CA HIS A 18 18.71 11.36 7.38
C HIS A 18 18.95 10.02 6.65
N TYR A 19 18.85 8.90 7.38
CA TYR A 19 19.00 7.60 6.74
C TYR A 19 17.92 7.37 5.69
N LEU A 20 16.64 7.59 6.03
CA LEU A 20 15.52 7.37 5.09
C LEU A 20 15.56 8.30 3.88
N SER A 21 15.96 9.56 4.05
CA SER A 21 15.92 10.55 2.96
C SER A 21 17.16 10.54 2.06
N ALA A 22 18.33 10.15 2.57
CA ALA A 22 19.60 10.31 1.84
C ALA A 22 20.35 9.00 1.58
N ILE A 23 20.16 7.95 2.40
CA ILE A 23 20.97 6.73 2.35
C ILE A 23 20.16 5.52 1.87
N PHE A 24 18.93 5.40 2.36
CA PHE A 24 18.12 4.19 2.22
C PHE A 24 17.89 3.73 0.77
N GLU A 25 17.62 4.66 -0.14
CA GLU A 25 17.45 4.34 -1.58
C GLU A 25 18.75 3.77 -2.18
N GLY A 26 19.91 4.29 -1.75
CA GLY A 26 21.22 3.80 -2.18
C GLY A 26 21.47 2.37 -1.74
N ASP A 27 21.15 2.04 -0.48
CA ASP A 27 21.32 0.70 0.09
C ASP A 27 20.40 -0.36 -0.55
N LEU A 28 19.25 0.06 -1.08
CA LEU A 28 18.29 -0.82 -1.76
C LEU A 28 18.54 -0.99 -3.26
N LYS A 29 19.50 -0.26 -3.84
CA LYS A 29 19.73 -0.23 -5.29
C LYS A 29 19.98 -1.60 -5.89
N ASP A 30 20.82 -2.40 -5.25
CA ASP A 30 21.16 -3.75 -5.74
C ASP A 30 19.96 -4.70 -5.59
N THR A 31 19.20 -4.58 -4.51
CA THR A 31 17.95 -5.34 -4.30
C THR A 31 16.93 -5.03 -5.39
N PHE A 32 16.70 -3.75 -5.71
CA PHE A 32 15.78 -3.37 -6.78
C PHE A 32 16.24 -3.86 -8.15
N LYS A 33 17.55 -3.80 -8.42
CA LYS A 33 18.12 -4.34 -9.64
C LYS A 33 17.91 -5.85 -9.76
N GLN A 34 18.12 -6.60 -8.68
CA GLN A 34 17.89 -8.05 -8.64
C GLN A 34 16.44 -8.39 -8.92
N TRP A 35 15.50 -7.70 -8.27
CA TRP A 35 14.08 -7.93 -8.50
C TRP A 35 13.63 -7.52 -9.92
N GLN A 36 14.22 -6.47 -10.50
CA GLN A 36 13.95 -6.11 -11.91
C GLN A 36 14.38 -7.22 -12.85
N GLN A 37 15.61 -7.72 -12.67
CA GLN A 37 16.12 -8.86 -13.44
C GLN A 37 15.21 -10.09 -13.30
N GLN A 38 14.77 -10.39 -12.08
CA GLN A 38 13.88 -11.50 -11.79
C GLN A 38 12.57 -11.44 -12.61
N GLU A 39 11.94 -10.26 -12.72
CA GLU A 39 10.71 -10.11 -13.52
C GLU A 39 10.99 -10.13 -15.03
N GLU A 40 12.15 -9.66 -15.48
CA GLU A 40 12.58 -9.76 -16.87
C GLU A 40 12.78 -11.23 -17.28
N ASP A 41 13.53 -11.99 -16.48
CA ASP A 41 13.79 -13.41 -16.68
C ASP A 41 12.48 -14.22 -16.73
N TYR A 42 11.54 -13.93 -15.81
CA TYR A 42 10.22 -14.55 -15.80
C TYR A 42 9.42 -14.26 -17.08
N ARG A 43 9.46 -13.01 -17.59
CA ARG A 43 8.79 -12.63 -18.85
C ARG A 43 9.42 -13.30 -20.06
N GLU A 44 10.74 -13.46 -20.07
CA GLU A 44 11.44 -14.18 -21.13
C GLU A 44 11.08 -15.66 -21.14
N ALA A 45 11.07 -16.31 -19.97
CA ALA A 45 10.64 -17.69 -19.82
C ALA A 45 9.20 -17.91 -20.35
N LEU A 46 8.26 -17.01 -20.03
CA LEU A 46 6.89 -17.06 -20.55
C LEU A 46 6.80 -16.93 -22.07
N LYS A 47 7.64 -16.10 -22.71
CA LYS A 47 7.66 -15.98 -24.17
C LYS A 47 8.09 -17.29 -24.84
N ILE A 48 8.97 -18.04 -24.18
CA ILE A 48 9.48 -19.33 -24.66
C ILE A 48 8.43 -20.43 -24.43
N SER A 49 7.84 -20.51 -23.23
CA SER A 49 6.88 -21.56 -22.88
C SER A 49 5.48 -21.35 -23.49
N GLN A 50 5.14 -20.12 -23.90
CA GLN A 50 3.81 -19.70 -24.37
C GLN A 50 2.69 -19.91 -23.32
N GLU A 51 3.05 -20.01 -22.05
CA GLU A 51 2.10 -20.15 -20.96
C GLU A 51 1.43 -18.83 -20.60
N LYS A 52 0.30 -18.91 -19.88
CA LYS A 52 -0.34 -17.72 -19.34
C LYS A 52 0.46 -17.21 -18.13
N PRO A 53 0.60 -15.88 -17.98
CA PRO A 53 1.26 -15.31 -16.82
C PRO A 53 0.51 -15.65 -15.53
N ASP A 54 1.22 -16.24 -14.57
CA ASP A 54 0.77 -16.45 -13.21
C ASP A 54 1.32 -15.33 -12.32
N THR A 55 0.43 -14.50 -11.78
CA THR A 55 0.80 -13.38 -10.90
C THR A 55 1.30 -13.82 -9.54
N SER A 56 0.97 -15.04 -9.11
CA SER A 56 1.33 -15.60 -7.80
C SER A 56 2.65 -16.39 -7.81
N SER A 57 3.21 -16.64 -9.01
CA SER A 57 4.44 -17.41 -9.17
C SER A 57 5.58 -16.86 -8.29
N PRO A 58 6.30 -17.73 -7.55
CA PRO A 58 7.45 -17.33 -6.73
C PRO A 58 8.61 -16.79 -7.57
N GLU A 59 8.63 -17.08 -8.87
CA GLU A 59 9.64 -16.58 -9.82
C GLU A 59 9.44 -15.12 -10.19
N ARG A 60 8.26 -14.53 -9.95
CA ARG A 60 8.02 -13.11 -10.18
C ARG A 60 8.64 -12.24 -9.08
N ALA A 61 8.96 -11.00 -9.45
CA ALA A 61 9.45 -10.01 -8.49
C ALA A 61 8.47 -9.81 -7.31
N PRO A 62 8.98 -9.61 -6.08
CA PRO A 62 8.14 -9.49 -4.88
C PRO A 62 7.04 -8.43 -4.96
N TRP A 63 7.31 -7.26 -5.56
CA TRP A 63 6.29 -6.20 -5.67
C TRP A 63 5.13 -6.59 -6.59
N ILE A 64 5.34 -7.43 -7.61
CA ILE A 64 4.25 -7.91 -8.47
C ILE A 64 3.36 -8.86 -7.69
N ARG A 65 3.97 -9.79 -6.95
CA ARG A 65 3.26 -10.74 -6.10
C ARG A 65 2.47 -10.01 -5.02
N LEU A 66 3.09 -9.02 -4.35
CA LEU A 66 2.41 -8.21 -3.34
C LEU A 66 1.23 -7.45 -3.94
N ARG A 67 1.41 -6.78 -5.08
CA ARG A 67 0.33 -6.05 -5.76
C ARG A 67 -0.86 -6.93 -6.13
N SER A 68 -0.63 -8.22 -6.41
CA SER A 68 -1.70 -9.17 -6.72
C SER A 68 -2.67 -9.40 -5.55
N LEU A 69 -2.23 -9.15 -4.31
CA LEU A 69 -3.07 -9.30 -3.11
C LEU A 69 -4.06 -8.14 -2.90
N SER A 70 -3.92 -7.02 -3.63
CA SER A 70 -4.78 -5.83 -3.48
C SER A 70 -6.28 -6.17 -3.61
N GLN A 71 -6.68 -6.95 -4.61
CA GLN A 71 -8.08 -7.35 -4.79
C GLN A 71 -8.58 -8.23 -3.64
N VAL A 72 -7.76 -9.16 -3.16
CA VAL A 72 -8.09 -10.06 -2.05
C VAL A 72 -8.25 -9.26 -0.77
N PHE A 73 -7.35 -8.31 -0.53
CA PHE A 73 -7.37 -7.40 0.61
C PHE A 73 -8.64 -6.54 0.64
N PHE A 74 -8.98 -5.82 -0.44
CA PHE A 74 -10.20 -4.99 -0.45
C PHE A 74 -11.49 -5.83 -0.38
N LYS A 75 -11.48 -7.05 -0.94
CA LYS A 75 -12.59 -8.00 -0.76
C LYS A 75 -12.73 -8.42 0.70
N LEU A 76 -11.63 -8.59 1.43
CA LEU A 76 -11.62 -8.88 2.86
C LEU A 76 -12.13 -7.68 3.67
N GLN A 77 -11.69 -6.46 3.37
CA GLN A 77 -12.12 -5.25 4.08
C GLN A 77 -13.64 -5.03 4.01
N ASN A 78 -14.27 -5.40 2.88
CA ASN A 78 -15.71 -5.26 2.67
C ASN A 78 -16.57 -6.36 3.35
N GLN A 79 -15.96 -7.31 4.07
CA GLN A 79 -16.70 -8.37 4.78
C GLN A 79 -17.11 -7.92 6.18
N LYS A 80 -18.32 -8.28 6.61
CA LYS A 80 -18.78 -8.06 7.98
C LYS A 80 -17.97 -8.83 9.02
N GLU A 81 -17.61 -10.08 8.68
CA GLU A 81 -16.73 -10.92 9.48
C GLU A 81 -15.48 -11.23 8.64
N LYS A 82 -14.36 -10.60 8.99
CA LYS A 82 -13.12 -10.72 8.22
C LYS A 82 -12.43 -12.04 8.55
N ASN A 83 -12.43 -13.00 7.61
CA ASN A 83 -11.59 -14.19 7.72
C ASN A 83 -10.15 -13.86 7.27
N THR A 84 -9.37 -13.27 8.18
CA THR A 84 -8.00 -12.80 7.91
C THR A 84 -6.99 -13.95 7.75
N ALA A 85 -7.32 -15.18 8.14
CA ALA A 85 -6.37 -16.30 8.12
C ALA A 85 -5.87 -16.63 6.70
N GLN A 86 -6.77 -16.65 5.71
CA GLN A 86 -6.41 -16.95 4.34
C GLN A 86 -5.53 -15.84 3.74
N PHE A 87 -5.91 -14.59 3.98
CA PHE A 87 -5.14 -13.43 3.52
C PHE A 87 -3.76 -13.39 4.17
N ASN A 88 -3.66 -13.58 5.49
CA ASN A 88 -2.39 -13.59 6.21
C ASN A 88 -1.45 -14.69 5.70
N ALA A 89 -1.98 -15.88 5.38
CA ALA A 89 -1.17 -16.95 4.78
C ALA A 89 -0.62 -16.56 3.39
N GLN A 90 -1.44 -15.94 2.54
CA GLN A 90 -1.03 -15.47 1.21
C GLN A 90 -0.02 -14.31 1.31
N LEU A 91 -0.25 -13.37 2.23
CA LEU A 91 0.67 -12.27 2.50
C LEU A 91 2.03 -12.80 2.97
N LEU A 92 2.05 -13.73 3.92
CA LEU A 92 3.29 -14.33 4.42
C LEU A 92 4.04 -15.07 3.32
N GLN A 93 3.37 -15.89 2.52
CA GLN A 93 3.99 -16.57 1.37
C GLN A 93 4.57 -15.58 0.36
N THR A 94 3.88 -14.46 0.14
CA THR A 94 4.32 -13.39 -0.77
C THR A 94 5.57 -12.67 -0.25
N LEU A 95 5.67 -12.50 1.06
CA LEU A 95 6.84 -11.99 1.77
C LEU A 95 7.91 -13.08 2.00
N ASN A 96 7.74 -14.27 1.41
CA ASN A 96 8.63 -15.43 1.53
C ASN A 96 8.76 -16.03 2.94
N TYR A 97 7.78 -15.80 3.81
CA TYR A 97 7.60 -16.53 5.07
C TYR A 97 6.76 -17.79 4.83
N GLN A 98 7.08 -18.87 5.55
CA GLN A 98 6.29 -20.10 5.54
C GLN A 98 5.18 -19.98 6.60
N PRO A 99 3.89 -19.92 6.21
CA PRO A 99 2.80 -19.88 7.17
C PRO A 99 2.72 -21.21 7.91
N GLN A 100 2.79 -21.14 9.23
CA GLN A 100 2.67 -22.30 10.10
C GLN A 100 2.02 -21.87 11.41
N ARG A 101 0.92 -22.51 11.76
CA ARG A 101 0.34 -22.36 13.10
C ARG A 101 1.09 -23.27 14.06
N ALA A 102 1.76 -22.67 15.03
CA ALA A 102 2.46 -23.39 16.08
C ALA A 102 2.22 -22.69 17.43
N LEU A 103 2.03 -23.50 18.47
CA LEU A 103 2.07 -23.00 19.84
C LEU A 103 3.53 -22.88 20.28
N LYS A 104 3.90 -21.72 20.83
CA LYS A 104 5.23 -21.44 21.37
C LYS A 104 5.14 -21.20 22.86
N SER A 105 6.03 -21.83 23.61
CA SER A 105 6.03 -21.69 25.05
C SER A 105 6.58 -20.33 25.47
N LEU A 106 5.81 -19.65 26.33
CA LEU A 106 6.21 -18.47 27.09
C LEU A 106 6.61 -18.86 28.52
N GLU A 107 7.22 -20.04 28.68
CA GLU A 107 7.66 -20.61 29.94
C GLU A 107 6.50 -20.73 30.95
N GLN A 108 6.52 -19.96 32.04
CA GLN A 108 5.49 -20.01 33.08
C GLN A 108 4.17 -19.35 32.65
N ALA A 109 4.18 -18.53 31.59
CA ALA A 109 3.00 -17.80 31.15
C ALA A 109 2.08 -18.62 30.22
N GLY A 110 2.47 -19.85 29.87
CA GLY A 110 1.72 -20.75 28.99
C GLY A 110 2.15 -20.63 27.52
N ASP A 111 1.31 -21.12 26.61
CA ASP A 111 1.64 -21.18 25.18
C ASP A 111 0.89 -20.13 24.34
N ILE A 112 1.60 -19.50 23.40
CA ILE A 112 1.07 -18.49 22.48
C ILE A 112 0.97 -19.03 21.04
N PRO A 113 -0.11 -18.71 20.29
CA PRO A 113 -0.17 -18.99 18.86
C PRO A 113 0.74 -18.07 18.02
N VAL A 114 1.64 -18.69 17.27
CA VAL A 114 2.50 -18.05 16.26
C VAL A 114 2.09 -18.55 14.88
N ILE A 115 1.97 -17.65 13.90
CA ILE A 115 1.48 -17.95 12.54
C ILE A 115 2.58 -18.11 11.49
N ALA A 116 3.82 -17.74 11.83
CA ALA A 116 5.04 -18.10 11.11
C ALA A 116 6.26 -17.90 12.00
N GLU A 117 7.31 -18.67 11.77
CA GLU A 117 8.58 -18.58 12.49
C GLU A 117 9.76 -18.66 11.52
N VAL A 118 10.80 -17.90 11.81
CA VAL A 118 12.12 -18.05 11.19
C VAL A 118 13.13 -18.32 12.30
N THR A 119 13.91 -19.39 12.16
CA THR A 119 14.96 -19.77 13.12
C THR A 119 16.35 -19.71 12.50
N GLN A 120 17.35 -19.48 13.34
CA GLN A 120 18.76 -19.68 13.02
C GLN A 120 19.31 -20.76 13.96
N GLY A 121 19.36 -22.00 13.47
CA GLY A 121 19.60 -23.17 14.32
C GLY A 121 18.43 -23.38 15.29
N LEU A 122 18.71 -23.36 16.60
CA LEU A 122 17.69 -23.50 17.65
C LEU A 122 17.14 -22.17 18.16
N GLN A 123 17.63 -21.03 17.66
CA GLN A 123 17.23 -19.70 18.11
C GLN A 123 16.13 -19.13 17.20
N PRO A 124 14.98 -18.71 17.74
CA PRO A 124 14.00 -17.98 16.94
C PRO A 124 14.57 -16.60 16.59
N ILE A 125 14.44 -16.20 15.33
CA ILE A 125 14.84 -14.87 14.83
C ILE A 125 13.62 -14.00 14.59
N VAL A 126 12.58 -14.56 13.98
CA VAL A 126 11.32 -13.87 13.69
C VAL A 126 10.16 -14.70 14.19
N TRP A 127 9.26 -14.09 14.94
CA TRP A 127 7.91 -14.62 15.14
C TRP A 127 6.90 -13.70 14.47
N VAL A 128 5.91 -14.31 13.80
CA VAL A 128 4.76 -13.59 13.25
C VAL A 128 3.54 -13.89 14.10
N LEU A 129 2.90 -12.83 14.58
CA LEU A 129 1.69 -12.88 15.40
C LEU A 129 0.52 -12.28 14.62
N GLN A 130 -0.68 -12.78 14.91
CA GLN A 130 -1.91 -12.26 14.34
C GLN A 130 -2.63 -11.42 15.40
N ALA A 131 -2.99 -10.19 15.06
CA ALA A 131 -3.91 -9.37 15.85
C ALA A 131 -5.29 -9.36 15.18
N ILE A 132 -6.35 -9.65 15.94
CA ILE A 132 -7.72 -9.71 15.42
C ILE A 132 -8.52 -8.58 16.03
N ASN A 133 -8.90 -7.61 15.19
CA ASN A 133 -9.78 -6.51 15.56
C ASN A 133 -11.25 -6.94 15.40
N LYS A 134 -11.88 -7.44 16.48
CA LYS A 134 -13.29 -7.88 16.44
C LYS A 134 -14.28 -6.72 16.48
N ASP A 135 -14.00 -5.73 17.31
CA ASP A 135 -14.96 -4.67 17.62
C ASP A 135 -14.83 -3.46 16.69
N ASN A 136 -13.77 -3.41 15.85
CA ASN A 136 -13.42 -2.24 15.03
C ASN A 136 -13.29 -0.93 15.85
N GLU A 137 -13.12 -1.03 17.17
CA GLU A 137 -12.97 0.11 18.09
C GLU A 137 -11.49 0.38 18.45
N GLN A 138 -10.60 -0.59 18.24
CA GLN A 138 -9.17 -0.49 18.52
C GLN A 138 -8.34 -0.63 17.24
N ASP A 139 -7.94 0.50 16.66
CA ASP A 139 -7.22 0.52 15.38
C ASP A 139 -5.72 0.19 15.49
N ASP A 140 -5.09 0.40 16.65
CA ASP A 140 -3.67 0.07 16.84
C ASP A 140 -3.51 -1.43 17.18
N PRO A 141 -2.80 -2.23 16.36
CA PRO A 141 -2.58 -3.65 16.65
C PRO A 141 -1.91 -3.92 18.00
N LEU A 142 -1.15 -2.96 18.55
CA LEU A 142 -0.47 -3.10 19.85
C LEU A 142 -1.44 -3.05 21.04
N THR A 143 -2.58 -2.39 20.90
CA THR A 143 -3.58 -2.28 21.98
C THR A 143 -4.53 -3.47 22.02
N LEU A 144 -4.65 -4.21 20.89
CA LEU A 144 -5.46 -5.42 20.77
C LEU A 144 -4.96 -6.54 21.69
N ASN A 145 -5.88 -7.45 22.01
CA ASN A 145 -5.64 -8.63 22.83
C ASN A 145 -5.69 -9.92 21.99
N LEU A 146 -5.04 -10.97 22.49
CA LEU A 146 -5.21 -12.32 21.96
C LEU A 146 -6.67 -12.78 22.07
N GLN A 147 -7.09 -13.60 21.13
CA GLN A 147 -8.43 -14.18 21.07
C GLN A 147 -8.33 -15.71 21.19
N SER A 148 -9.23 -16.33 21.95
CA SER A 148 -9.24 -17.78 22.15
C SER A 148 -9.29 -18.57 20.82
N GLN A 149 -9.94 -18.02 19.80
CA GLN A 149 -10.01 -18.59 18.44
C GLN A 149 -8.67 -18.71 17.71
N GLN A 150 -7.59 -18.10 18.23
CA GLN A 150 -6.25 -18.20 17.65
C GLN A 150 -5.54 -19.48 18.05
N TRP A 151 -5.99 -20.16 19.10
CA TRP A 151 -5.48 -21.47 19.49
C TRP A 151 -6.03 -22.56 18.54
N PRO A 152 -5.29 -23.67 18.35
CA PRO A 152 -5.83 -24.88 17.74
C PRO A 152 -7.13 -25.33 18.42
N THR A 153 -8.02 -25.97 17.66
CA THR A 153 -9.36 -26.39 18.16
C THR A 153 -9.29 -27.36 19.34
N ASP A 154 -8.20 -28.12 19.43
CA ASP A 154 -7.89 -29.08 20.48
C ASP A 154 -7.09 -28.50 21.66
N ALA A 155 -6.67 -27.23 21.58
CA ALA A 155 -5.91 -26.54 22.61
C ALA A 155 -6.80 -25.63 23.46
N ILE A 156 -6.44 -25.51 24.74
CA ILE A 156 -7.10 -24.60 25.68
C ILE A 156 -6.33 -23.27 25.64
N ALA A 157 -7.04 -22.18 25.40
CA ALA A 157 -6.45 -20.85 25.45
C ALA A 157 -6.10 -20.46 26.89
N GLU A 158 -4.94 -19.81 27.07
CA GLU A 158 -4.44 -19.39 28.37
C GLU A 158 -5.14 -18.10 28.82
N PRO A 159 -6.00 -18.12 29.87
CA PRO A 159 -6.82 -16.96 30.22
C PRO A 159 -5.99 -15.70 30.52
N GLN A 160 -4.86 -15.86 31.20
CA GLN A 160 -3.96 -14.77 31.55
C GLN A 160 -3.34 -14.08 30.33
N LEU A 161 -3.16 -14.79 29.22
CA LEU A 161 -2.62 -14.21 27.98
C LEU A 161 -3.68 -13.45 27.19
N LEU A 162 -4.96 -13.82 27.34
CA LEU A 162 -6.08 -13.14 26.68
C LEU A 162 -6.33 -11.73 27.27
N ASP A 163 -5.99 -11.52 28.55
CA ASP A 163 -6.17 -10.22 29.23
C ASP A 163 -5.06 -9.21 28.91
N LEU A 164 -3.99 -9.63 28.22
CA LEU A 164 -2.85 -8.77 27.87
C LEU A 164 -2.99 -8.17 26.48
N SER A 165 -2.67 -6.88 26.35
CA SER A 165 -2.46 -6.27 25.04
C SER A 165 -1.21 -6.85 24.36
N PHE A 166 -1.12 -6.76 23.04
CA PHE A 166 0.08 -7.16 22.32
C PHE A 166 1.32 -6.38 22.77
N GLU A 167 1.18 -5.10 23.14
CA GLU A 167 2.29 -4.33 23.71
C GLU A 167 2.85 -4.97 24.99
N ASP A 168 1.96 -5.32 25.93
CA ASP A 168 2.33 -5.92 27.20
C ASP A 168 2.85 -7.34 27.02
N LEU A 169 2.22 -8.13 26.15
CA LEU A 169 2.63 -9.48 25.80
C LEU A 169 4.04 -9.52 25.22
N ILE A 170 4.32 -8.63 24.26
CA ILE A 170 5.65 -8.51 23.64
C ILE A 170 6.69 -8.11 24.68
N SER A 171 6.39 -7.10 25.50
CA SER A 171 7.34 -6.52 26.46
C SER A 171 7.63 -7.45 27.65
N LYS A 172 6.57 -8.01 28.25
CA LYS A 172 6.65 -8.72 29.54
C LYS A 172 6.90 -10.22 29.39
N HIS A 173 6.50 -10.81 28.26
CA HIS A 173 6.60 -12.25 28.05
C HIS A 173 7.53 -12.62 26.90
N ILE A 174 7.32 -12.10 25.69
CA ILE A 174 8.06 -12.57 24.51
C ILE A 174 9.52 -12.12 24.53
N PHE A 175 9.81 -10.83 24.78
CA PHE A 175 11.18 -10.34 24.84
C PHE A 175 11.90 -10.62 26.16
N ALA A 176 11.17 -11.17 27.14
CA ALA A 176 11.69 -11.59 28.44
C ALA A 176 12.15 -13.05 28.48
N LEU A 177 11.87 -13.86 27.44
CA LEU A 177 12.33 -15.24 27.34
C LEU A 177 13.87 -15.33 27.43
N ASP A 178 14.38 -16.49 27.85
CA ASP A 178 15.83 -16.79 27.78
C ASP A 178 16.35 -16.69 26.34
N LYS A 179 15.52 -17.10 25.38
CA LYS A 179 15.81 -17.12 23.94
C LYS A 179 14.72 -16.42 23.14
N PRO A 180 14.62 -15.08 23.24
CA PRO A 180 13.54 -14.35 22.61
C PRO A 180 13.82 -14.15 21.12
N PRO A 181 12.78 -14.11 20.26
CA PRO A 181 12.96 -13.69 18.87
C PRO A 181 13.53 -12.27 18.81
N ARG A 182 14.38 -12.00 17.80
CA ARG A 182 14.87 -10.63 17.57
C ARG A 182 13.77 -9.73 17.00
N TRP A 183 12.95 -10.28 16.12
CA TRP A 183 11.93 -9.55 15.38
C TRP A 183 10.55 -10.11 15.67
N ILE A 184 9.58 -9.21 15.82
CA ILE A 184 8.16 -9.53 15.78
C ILE A 184 7.54 -8.87 14.56
N ILE A 185 6.78 -9.64 13.79
CA ILE A 185 5.85 -9.10 12.80
C ILE A 185 4.45 -9.28 13.36
N LEU A 186 3.77 -8.18 13.66
CA LEU A 186 2.38 -8.21 14.12
C LEU A 186 1.47 -7.83 12.96
N ILE A 187 0.60 -8.76 12.54
CA ILE A 187 -0.29 -8.58 11.39
C ILE A 187 -1.73 -8.43 11.89
N SER A 188 -2.34 -7.27 11.66
CA SER A 188 -3.78 -7.08 11.77
C SER A 188 -4.45 -7.16 10.39
N ASP A 189 -5.75 -6.90 10.34
CA ASP A 189 -6.51 -6.83 9.09
C ASP A 189 -6.14 -5.60 8.24
N GLN A 190 -5.65 -4.51 8.84
CA GLN A 190 -5.35 -3.25 8.15
C GLN A 190 -3.87 -2.84 8.21
N GLN A 191 -3.13 -3.36 9.19
CA GLN A 191 -1.75 -2.94 9.45
C GLN A 191 -0.82 -4.13 9.61
N LEU A 192 0.44 -3.93 9.24
CA LEU A 192 1.55 -4.79 9.62
C LEU A 192 2.55 -3.96 10.41
N LEU A 193 3.02 -4.47 11.54
CA LEU A 193 4.06 -3.83 12.35
C LEU A 193 5.33 -4.67 12.30
N LEU A 194 6.47 -4.01 12.10
CA LEU A 194 7.79 -4.63 12.23
C LEU A 194 8.48 -4.08 13.49
N ILE A 195 8.74 -4.96 14.44
CA ILE A 195 9.26 -4.61 15.76
C ILE A 195 10.63 -5.28 15.94
N ASP A 196 11.66 -4.48 16.26
CA ASP A 196 12.99 -4.98 16.65
C ASP A 196 13.11 -4.94 18.17
N ARG A 197 13.43 -6.08 18.79
CA ARG A 197 13.72 -6.20 20.22
C ARG A 197 14.70 -5.14 20.72
N ILE A 198 15.76 -4.85 19.95
CA ILE A 198 16.82 -3.93 20.37
C ILE A 198 16.28 -2.50 20.48
N LYS A 199 15.34 -2.12 19.62
CA LYS A 199 14.77 -0.76 19.56
C LYS A 199 13.44 -0.61 20.31
N TRP A 200 12.91 -1.71 20.84
CA TRP A 200 11.59 -1.75 21.46
C TRP A 200 11.47 -0.95 22.75
N HIS A 201 12.56 -0.76 23.50
CA HIS A 201 12.57 0.00 24.76
C HIS A 201 12.09 1.46 24.59
N GLU A 202 12.25 2.04 23.39
CA GLU A 202 11.75 3.36 23.01
C GLU A 202 10.54 3.27 22.06
N LYS A 203 9.91 2.09 22.00
CA LYS A 203 8.78 1.77 21.11
C LYS A 203 9.05 2.15 19.65
N ARG A 204 10.30 1.99 19.19
CA ARG A 204 10.62 2.25 17.78
C ARG A 204 10.22 1.04 16.95
N LEU A 205 9.46 1.28 15.90
CA LEU A 205 8.95 0.24 15.00
C LEU A 205 8.63 0.84 13.61
N LEU A 206 8.43 -0.02 12.62
CA LEU A 206 7.83 0.40 11.34
C LEU A 206 6.38 -0.06 11.28
N ARG A 207 5.48 0.84 10.87
CA ARG A 207 4.09 0.49 10.54
C ARG A 207 3.90 0.49 9.04
N PHE A 208 3.11 -0.46 8.58
CA PHE A 208 2.72 -0.63 7.19
C PHE A 208 1.20 -0.59 7.13
N ASN A 209 0.64 0.52 6.64
CA ASN A 209 -0.78 0.67 6.38
C ASN A 209 -1.11 -0.04 5.05
N LEU A 210 -1.84 -1.15 5.13
CA LEU A 210 -2.15 -1.99 3.99
C LEU A 210 -3.14 -1.31 3.03
N ASP A 211 -4.06 -0.47 3.51
CA ASP A 211 -4.98 0.29 2.64
C ASP A 211 -4.20 1.26 1.73
N GLU A 212 -3.23 1.97 2.30
CA GLU A 212 -2.35 2.88 1.55
C GLU A 212 -1.40 2.12 0.61
N ILE A 213 -0.77 1.04 1.09
CA ILE A 213 0.19 0.24 0.30
C ILE A 213 -0.49 -0.43 -0.88
N PHE A 214 -1.68 -1.01 -0.70
CA PHE A 214 -2.41 -1.62 -1.80
C PHE A 214 -3.08 -0.59 -2.72
N GLY A 215 -3.16 0.66 -2.24
CA GLY A 215 -3.74 1.82 -2.92
C GLY A 215 -5.24 1.64 -3.09
N SER A 216 -6.04 2.62 -2.68
CA SER A 216 -7.47 2.66 -2.96
C SER A 216 -7.73 2.73 -4.47
N LYS A 217 -7.71 1.58 -5.15
CA LYS A 217 -8.22 1.50 -6.51
C LYS A 217 -9.73 1.56 -6.43
N VAL A 218 -10.30 2.70 -6.81
CA VAL A 218 -11.74 2.79 -7.06
C VAL A 218 -12.03 2.02 -8.34
N VAL A 219 -12.26 0.72 -8.22
CA VAL A 219 -12.70 -0.12 -9.33
C VAL A 219 -14.22 -0.14 -9.29
N LEU A 220 -14.87 0.59 -10.21
CA LEU A 220 -16.32 0.79 -10.21
C LEU A 220 -17.11 -0.52 -10.32
N GLY A 221 -16.52 -1.56 -10.90
CA GLY A 221 -17.09 -2.91 -10.93
C GLY A 221 -17.41 -3.48 -9.54
N HIS A 222 -16.69 -3.08 -8.49
CA HIS A 222 -16.98 -3.50 -7.11
C HIS A 222 -18.20 -2.80 -6.49
N CYS A 223 -18.66 -1.71 -7.11
CA CYS A 223 -19.90 -1.02 -6.76
C CYS A 223 -21.08 -1.46 -7.65
N ASP A 224 -20.99 -2.63 -8.29
CA ASP A 224 -21.94 -3.11 -9.32
C ASP A 224 -22.09 -2.19 -10.55
N ILE A 225 -21.18 -1.22 -10.72
CA ILE A 225 -21.12 -0.35 -11.89
C ILE A 225 -20.25 -1.02 -12.95
N LYS A 226 -20.89 -1.80 -13.81
CA LYS A 226 -20.22 -2.54 -14.89
C LYS A 226 -19.75 -1.58 -15.99
N ILE A 227 -18.44 -1.38 -16.11
CA ILE A 227 -17.81 -0.64 -17.23
C ILE A 227 -17.52 -1.55 -18.44
N VAL A 228 -18.21 -2.70 -18.55
CA VAL A 228 -18.07 -3.66 -19.65
C VAL A 228 -19.25 -3.59 -20.63
N GLY A 229 -18.99 -3.80 -21.92
CA GLY A 229 -20.02 -3.87 -22.97
C GLY A 229 -20.41 -2.50 -23.54
N ARG A 230 -21.58 -1.97 -23.13
CA ARG A 230 -22.18 -0.74 -23.71
C ARG A 230 -21.61 0.58 -23.19
N SER A 231 -20.62 0.52 -22.29
CA SER A 231 -19.94 1.70 -21.76
C SER A 231 -19.20 2.43 -22.89
N ARG A 232 -19.24 3.77 -22.89
CA ARG A 232 -18.54 4.60 -23.88
C ARG A 232 -17.79 5.71 -23.18
N LYS A 233 -16.49 5.82 -23.44
CA LYS A 233 -15.72 7.00 -23.06
C LYS A 233 -16.15 8.17 -23.94
N LEU A 234 -16.57 9.27 -23.32
CA LEU A 234 -16.86 10.51 -24.02
C LEU A 234 -15.54 11.17 -24.40
N ARG A 235 -15.31 11.26 -25.71
CA ARG A 235 -14.05 11.79 -26.27
C ARG A 235 -14.20 13.20 -26.82
N VAL A 236 -15.42 13.70 -26.91
CA VAL A 236 -15.71 15.00 -27.52
C VAL A 236 -15.99 16.01 -26.41
N ASN A 237 -15.16 17.05 -26.34
CA ASN A 237 -15.36 18.20 -25.49
C ASN A 237 -16.18 19.25 -26.25
N TYR A 238 -17.28 19.69 -25.65
CA TYR A 238 -18.16 20.72 -26.20
C TYR A 238 -18.06 22.05 -25.45
N ARG A 239 -17.27 22.11 -24.37
CA ARG A 239 -17.16 23.25 -23.46
C ARG A 239 -16.04 24.22 -23.86
N THR A 240 -14.90 23.70 -24.31
CA THR A 240 -13.71 24.53 -24.57
C THR A 240 -13.19 24.35 -26.00
N THR A 241 -12.37 25.29 -26.45
CA THR A 241 -11.68 25.22 -27.75
C THR A 241 -10.62 24.12 -27.76
N GLU A 242 -10.19 23.73 -28.95
CA GLU A 242 -9.15 22.72 -29.15
C GLU A 242 -7.79 23.15 -28.59
N GLN A 243 -7.47 24.44 -28.68
CA GLN A 243 -6.23 25.03 -28.15
C GLN A 243 -6.15 24.96 -26.62
N ILE A 244 -7.23 25.35 -25.93
CA ILE A 244 -7.34 25.24 -24.47
C ILE A 244 -7.26 23.76 -24.06
N ARG A 245 -7.98 22.87 -24.76
CA ARG A 245 -7.93 21.43 -24.51
C ARG A 245 -6.51 20.88 -24.66
N HIS A 246 -5.82 21.23 -25.75
CA HIS A 246 -4.47 20.75 -26.02
C HIS A 246 -3.50 21.18 -24.92
N THR A 247 -3.51 22.45 -24.54
CA THR A 247 -2.66 23.00 -23.47
C THR A 247 -2.95 22.33 -22.12
N ALA A 248 -4.24 22.15 -21.77
CA ALA A 248 -4.62 21.47 -20.53
C ALA A 248 -4.17 20.00 -20.52
N MET A 249 -4.27 19.29 -21.65
CA MET A 249 -3.82 17.90 -21.75
C MET A 249 -2.30 17.77 -21.71
N ALA A 250 -1.56 18.75 -22.26
CA ALA A 250 -0.10 18.77 -22.21
C ALA A 250 0.43 18.84 -20.76
N VAL A 251 -0.27 19.54 -19.86
CA VAL A 251 0.05 19.56 -18.41
C VAL A 251 -0.04 18.17 -17.78
N LEU A 252 -0.87 17.28 -18.35
CA LEU A 252 -1.11 15.94 -17.84
C LEU A 252 -0.26 14.86 -18.53
N GLU A 253 0.55 15.22 -19.53
CA GLU A 253 1.38 14.26 -20.26
C GLU A 253 2.39 13.57 -19.34
N GLY A 254 2.50 12.24 -19.47
CA GLY A 254 3.39 11.41 -18.65
C GLY A 254 2.82 10.99 -17.29
N ILE A 255 1.64 11.49 -16.91
CA ILE A 255 0.96 11.07 -15.67
C ILE A 255 0.07 9.85 -15.99
N PRO A 256 0.23 8.71 -15.30
CA PRO A 256 -0.65 7.56 -15.49
C PRO A 256 -2.01 7.81 -14.80
N PHE A 257 -3.11 7.52 -15.50
CA PHE A 257 -4.47 7.60 -14.94
C PHE A 257 -5.10 6.22 -14.88
N ASP A 258 -5.80 5.94 -13.79
CA ASP A 258 -6.62 4.74 -13.61
C ASP A 258 -7.84 4.80 -14.55
N ASP A 259 -8.15 3.69 -15.24
CA ASP A 259 -9.34 3.59 -16.10
C ASP A 259 -10.60 3.18 -15.35
N LEU A 260 -10.50 3.02 -14.03
CA LEU A 260 -11.50 2.58 -13.07
C LEU A 260 -11.95 1.12 -13.27
N ASP A 261 -11.22 0.34 -14.07
CA ASP A 261 -11.47 -1.08 -14.38
C ASP A 261 -10.17 -1.92 -14.38
N ASN A 262 -9.24 -1.60 -13.47
CA ASN A 262 -7.94 -2.28 -13.29
C ASN A 262 -6.92 -2.14 -14.43
N GLY A 263 -7.13 -1.21 -15.36
CA GLY A 263 -6.20 -0.83 -16.41
C GLY A 263 -5.63 0.58 -16.24
N ILE A 264 -5.06 1.10 -17.33
CA ILE A 264 -4.52 2.46 -17.42
C ILE A 264 -5.21 3.17 -18.58
N ASP A 265 -5.70 4.39 -18.35
CA ASP A 265 -6.23 5.20 -19.44
C ASP A 265 -5.08 5.67 -20.34
N ALA A 266 -5.15 5.31 -21.62
CA ALA A 266 -4.20 5.75 -22.64
C ALA A 266 -4.26 7.26 -22.93
N GLN A 267 -5.28 7.96 -22.43
CA GLN A 267 -5.56 9.38 -22.65
C GLN A 267 -5.68 9.79 -24.12
N LYS A 268 -6.00 8.82 -25.00
CA LYS A 268 -6.04 9.02 -26.45
C LYS A 268 -7.43 9.31 -26.98
N GLY A 269 -7.46 10.21 -27.97
CA GLY A 269 -8.61 10.45 -28.83
C GLY A 269 -9.57 11.54 -28.34
N TYR A 270 -9.19 12.33 -27.33
CA TYR A 270 -9.96 13.52 -26.94
C TYR A 270 -9.85 14.62 -28.00
N ARG A 271 -10.97 15.25 -28.33
CA ARG A 271 -11.04 16.39 -29.25
C ARG A 271 -12.11 17.37 -28.82
N SER A 272 -11.89 18.64 -29.05
CA SER A 272 -12.90 19.69 -28.99
C SER A 272 -13.47 19.94 -30.39
N LEU A 273 -14.72 20.38 -30.47
CA LEU A 273 -15.32 20.78 -31.75
C LEU A 273 -15.15 22.27 -32.06
N MET A 274 -14.83 23.06 -31.04
CA MET A 274 -14.65 24.51 -31.16
C MET A 274 -13.17 24.84 -31.41
N THR A 275 -12.92 25.83 -32.25
CA THR A 275 -11.58 26.40 -32.46
C THR A 275 -11.59 27.84 -31.96
N GLY A 276 -10.52 28.27 -31.31
CA GLY A 276 -10.36 29.66 -30.87
C GLY A 276 -8.91 30.09 -30.83
N ALA A 277 -8.63 31.14 -30.07
CA ALA A 277 -7.27 31.62 -29.88
C ALA A 277 -6.43 30.65 -29.03
N GLU A 278 -5.12 30.68 -29.22
CA GLU A 278 -4.17 30.02 -28.34
C GLU A 278 -4.19 30.66 -26.94
N PRO A 279 -4.08 29.88 -25.86
CA PRO A 279 -3.90 30.41 -24.52
C PRO A 279 -2.66 31.32 -24.45
N LEU A 280 -2.86 32.55 -23.98
CA LEU A 280 -1.77 33.50 -23.78
C LEU A 280 -1.03 33.17 -22.47
N VAL A 281 0.28 32.96 -22.57
CA VAL A 281 1.17 32.84 -21.41
C VAL A 281 2.08 34.06 -21.40
N GLN A 282 2.00 34.86 -20.34
CA GLN A 282 2.79 36.07 -20.15
C GLN A 282 3.50 36.02 -18.79
N CYS A 283 4.79 36.36 -18.76
CA CYS A 283 5.58 36.38 -17.53
C CYS A 283 5.91 37.81 -17.11
N PHE A 284 5.81 38.10 -15.81
CA PHE A 284 6.05 39.42 -15.22
C PHE A 284 7.21 39.38 -14.24
N LYS A 285 7.89 40.52 -14.04
CA LYS A 285 9.04 40.61 -13.12
C LYS A 285 8.62 40.85 -11.68
N SER A 286 7.37 41.26 -11.46
CA SER A 286 6.78 41.47 -10.14
C SER A 286 5.28 41.15 -10.13
N ALA A 287 4.75 40.85 -8.95
CA ALA A 287 3.31 40.65 -8.76
C ALA A 287 2.49 41.91 -9.08
N GLN A 288 3.06 43.10 -8.89
CA GLN A 288 2.38 44.36 -9.21
C GLN A 288 2.18 44.52 -10.72
N GLU A 289 3.21 44.20 -11.53
CA GLU A 289 3.10 44.24 -13.00
C GLU A 289 2.05 43.26 -13.52
N GLU A 290 1.93 42.08 -12.91
CA GLU A 290 0.90 41.08 -13.23
C GLU A 290 -0.52 41.61 -12.93
N ILE A 291 -0.71 42.21 -11.76
CA ILE A 291 -1.99 42.81 -11.35
C ILE A 291 -2.39 43.93 -12.31
N ASP A 292 -1.46 44.83 -12.63
CA ASP A 292 -1.71 45.96 -13.54
C ASP A 292 -2.14 45.45 -14.92
N TYR A 293 -1.48 44.40 -15.43
CA TYR A 293 -1.84 43.75 -16.69
C TYR A 293 -3.23 43.11 -16.65
N LEU A 294 -3.59 42.42 -15.56
CA LEU A 294 -4.92 41.82 -15.39
C LEU A 294 -6.02 42.88 -15.36
N ILE A 295 -5.81 43.99 -14.64
CA ILE A 295 -6.75 45.12 -14.59
C ILE A 295 -6.93 45.70 -16.00
N GLN A 296 -5.85 45.96 -16.72
CA GLN A 296 -5.91 46.48 -18.09
C GLN A 296 -6.65 45.52 -19.03
N SER A 297 -6.38 44.22 -18.90
CA SER A 297 -7.03 43.17 -19.70
C SER A 297 -8.53 43.14 -19.44
N LEU A 298 -8.95 43.15 -18.17
CA LEU A 298 -10.36 43.17 -17.79
C LEU A 298 -11.09 44.43 -18.30
N GLN A 299 -10.45 45.59 -18.26
CA GLN A 299 -11.00 46.85 -18.78
C GLN A 299 -11.12 46.87 -20.30
N SER A 300 -10.30 46.08 -21.00
CA SER A 300 -10.30 46.00 -22.46
C SER A 300 -11.32 45.01 -23.04
N LEU A 301 -11.94 44.18 -22.20
CA LEU A 301 -12.99 43.24 -22.62
C LEU A 301 -14.25 44.02 -23.01
N SER A 302 -14.80 43.73 -24.20
CA SER A 302 -16.07 44.32 -24.63
C SER A 302 -17.26 43.63 -23.95
N ASN A 303 -18.43 44.30 -23.94
CA ASN A 303 -19.66 43.67 -23.46
C ASN A 303 -20.03 42.41 -24.27
N GLU A 304 -19.68 42.33 -25.55
CA GLU A 304 -19.85 41.11 -26.37
C GLU A 304 -18.90 39.98 -25.97
N ASP A 305 -17.71 40.30 -25.43
CA ASP A 305 -16.77 39.30 -24.91
C ASP A 305 -17.24 38.74 -23.58
N LEU A 306 -17.94 39.55 -22.78
CA LEU A 306 -18.53 39.14 -21.50
C LEU A 306 -19.81 38.30 -21.68
N GLU A 307 -20.58 38.51 -22.75
CA GLU A 307 -21.79 37.72 -23.05
C GLU A 307 -21.49 36.34 -23.68
N LYS A 308 -20.28 36.13 -24.20
CA LYS A 308 -19.82 34.86 -24.80
C LYS A 308 -19.15 33.90 -23.81
N ALA A 309 -18.92 34.33 -22.56
CA ALA A 309 -18.31 33.55 -21.48
C ALA A 309 -19.37 32.78 -20.67
#